data_AF-A0A699ZQG8-F1
#
_entry.id   AF-A0A699ZQG8-F1
#
_cell.length_a   1.000
_cell.length_b   1.000
_cell.length_c   1.000
_cell.angle_alpha   90.00
_cell.angle_beta   90.00
_cell.angle_gamma   90.00
#
_symmetry.space_group_name_H-M   'P 1'
#
loop_
_entity.id
_entity.type
_entity.pdbx_description
1 polymer ?
#
loop_
_entity_poly.entity_id
_entity_poly.type
_entity_poly.pdbx_seq_one_letter_code
_entity_poly.pdbx_strand_id
1 'polypeptide(L)'
;MKSSLPPPWQYPVQDIAFDFGTALVTMFYGPGLLYQIKELLRDETVDNTEIASRLDVLGEKLHQLSEEALEDMFDVNDEEKMNDYVAAWHERVALALGLGCCWCRGALATALFNSEYLGVITQVMDGLFDSMEYLQGSVDNQKLLSRLFHCTSDLCDAELPPDPAKGGKGPGAKELCAEALLEPLLTYVPQTKGLNVGVRRSGASALLSLVSSSKANQTRLLQHDALCQGLFANFIPSCADYFTQLDLMEVLYRCLRGAKTPPPDKFLPQPQVRTLFHSALTKTKTVDLAKELRACLLELNNTVPNPSVQSFKALSIQFSAPEVVRAHEPWLDVGNRQLTINVIIIDQETSPDDPPSPEPLDFDFDNIREATVQDGEGADAQGVCIVTLQLDKLPSVLQQEHSRLE
;
A
#
# COMPACT_ATOMS: atom_id res chain seq x y z
N MET A 1 -24.42 -5.73 -15.50
CA MET A 1 -24.56 -6.79 -14.47
C MET A 1 -24.57 -6.07 -13.13
N LYS A 2 -25.54 -6.36 -12.26
CA LYS A 2 -25.60 -5.80 -10.91
C LYS A 2 -24.46 -6.43 -10.10
N SER A 3 -23.65 -5.60 -9.45
CA SER A 3 -22.53 -6.03 -8.59
C SER A 3 -23.04 -7.00 -7.53
N SER A 4 -22.39 -8.17 -7.41
CA SER A 4 -22.68 -9.22 -6.43
C SER A 4 -21.81 -9.12 -5.18
N LEU A 5 -21.05 -8.03 -5.03
CA LEU A 5 -20.30 -7.76 -3.79
C LEU A 5 -21.29 -7.23 -2.73
N PRO A 6 -21.46 -7.89 -1.57
CA PRO A 6 -22.02 -7.21 -0.43
C PRO A 6 -21.13 -6.00 -0.14
N PRO A 7 -21.71 -4.83 0.10
CA PRO A 7 -20.88 -3.66 0.28
C PRO A 7 -20.08 -3.77 1.59
N PRO A 8 -18.88 -3.18 1.66
CA PRO A 8 -17.88 -3.45 2.71
C PRO A 8 -18.28 -3.11 4.16
N TRP A 9 -19.51 -2.65 4.42
CA TRP A 9 -20.04 -2.36 5.76
C TRP A 9 -20.61 -3.59 6.47
N GLN A 10 -20.57 -4.77 5.84
CA GLN A 10 -20.94 -6.05 6.47
C GLN A 10 -19.75 -6.81 7.06
N TYR A 11 -18.52 -6.30 6.90
CA TYR A 11 -17.36 -6.79 7.66
C TYR A 11 -17.31 -6.08 9.02
N PRO A 12 -17.33 -6.79 10.16
CA PRO A 12 -16.99 -6.19 11.43
C PRO A 12 -15.57 -5.63 11.33
N VAL A 13 -15.45 -4.33 11.57
CA VAL A 13 -14.18 -3.60 11.61
C VAL A 13 -13.26 -4.29 12.61
N GLN A 14 -11.99 -4.57 12.25
CA GLN A 14 -11.00 -4.97 13.24
C GLN A 14 -10.81 -3.80 14.23
N ASP A 15 -11.13 -4.03 15.51
CA ASP A 15 -11.17 -3.05 16.61
C ASP A 15 -9.87 -2.21 16.77
N ILE A 16 -8.74 -2.66 16.23
CA ILE A 16 -7.42 -2.06 16.43
C ILE A 16 -7.22 -0.72 15.70
N ALA A 17 -7.86 -0.49 14.54
CA ALA A 17 -7.66 0.75 13.78
C ALA A 17 -8.36 1.95 14.45
N PHE A 18 -9.55 1.72 15.00
CA PHE A 18 -10.29 2.72 15.75
C PHE A 18 -9.67 2.94 17.14
N ASP A 19 -9.27 1.87 17.83
CA ASP A 19 -8.68 1.99 19.16
C ASP A 19 -7.30 2.65 19.15
N PHE A 20 -6.49 2.47 18.10
CA PHE A 20 -5.16 3.11 18.03
C PHE A 20 -5.23 4.59 17.66
N GLY A 21 -6.05 4.97 16.67
CA GLY A 21 -6.30 6.38 16.31
C GLY A 21 -6.99 7.13 17.44
N THR A 22 -7.94 6.48 18.12
CA THR A 22 -8.60 7.02 19.32
C THR A 22 -7.63 7.07 20.50
N ALA A 23 -6.83 6.04 20.76
CA ALA A 23 -5.88 6.01 21.87
C ALA A 23 -4.81 7.10 21.73
N LEU A 24 -4.23 7.32 20.54
CA LEU A 24 -3.22 8.34 20.34
C LEU A 24 -3.78 9.76 20.44
N VAL A 25 -4.92 10.05 19.81
CA VAL A 25 -5.50 11.39 19.90
C VAL A 25 -6.06 11.65 21.31
N THR A 26 -6.57 10.62 22.01
CA THR A 26 -7.00 10.73 23.42
C THR A 26 -5.82 10.89 24.37
N MET A 27 -4.67 10.30 24.06
CA MET A 27 -3.46 10.33 24.89
C MET A 27 -2.70 11.66 24.78
N PHE A 28 -2.68 12.31 23.60
CA PHE A 28 -1.90 13.52 23.38
C PHE A 28 -2.72 14.83 23.35
N TYR A 29 -3.96 14.82 22.86
CA TYR A 29 -4.82 16.01 22.75
C TYR A 29 -6.00 16.01 23.74
N GLY A 30 -6.09 14.96 24.55
CA GLY A 30 -7.21 14.70 25.46
C GLY A 30 -8.48 14.26 24.73
N PRO A 31 -9.42 13.60 25.42
CA PRO A 31 -10.65 13.09 24.82
C PRO A 31 -11.51 14.16 24.13
N GLY A 32 -11.33 15.45 24.44
CA GLY A 32 -12.21 16.54 24.01
C GLY A 32 -12.23 16.84 22.51
N LEU A 33 -11.12 16.72 21.78
CA LEU A 33 -11.05 17.18 20.38
C LEU A 33 -11.72 16.19 19.41
N LEU A 34 -11.44 14.89 19.57
CA LEU A 34 -12.17 13.85 18.84
C LEU A 34 -13.62 13.78 19.27
N TYR A 35 -13.93 14.01 20.55
CA TYR A 35 -15.32 14.04 21.00
C TYR A 35 -16.07 15.23 20.40
N GLN A 36 -15.45 16.40 20.27
CA GLN A 36 -16.02 17.56 19.59
C GLN A 36 -16.23 17.33 18.09
N ILE A 37 -15.25 16.76 17.39
CA ILE A 37 -15.40 16.40 15.97
C ILE A 37 -16.46 15.30 15.80
N LYS A 38 -16.49 14.30 16.68
CA LYS A 38 -17.49 13.21 16.68
C LYS A 38 -18.90 13.67 17.07
N GLU A 39 -19.04 14.66 17.95
CA GLU A 39 -20.31 15.31 18.27
C GLU A 39 -20.80 16.16 17.09
N LEU A 40 -19.91 16.91 16.44
CA LEU A 40 -20.23 17.67 15.21
C LEU A 40 -20.63 16.73 14.05
N LEU A 41 -19.97 15.58 13.91
CA LEU A 41 -20.31 14.56 12.92
C LEU A 41 -21.62 13.80 13.22
N ARG A 42 -22.12 13.88 14.46
CA ARG A 42 -23.43 13.34 14.85
C ARG A 42 -24.55 14.36 14.67
N ASP A 43 -24.22 15.62 14.54
CA ASP A 43 -25.17 16.70 14.33
C ASP A 43 -25.36 16.95 12.83
N GLU A 44 -26.39 16.35 12.25
CA GLU A 44 -26.76 16.48 10.83
C GLU A 44 -27.12 17.92 10.41
N THR A 45 -27.14 18.88 11.35
CA THR A 45 -27.46 20.28 11.10
C THR A 45 -26.25 21.19 10.91
N VAL A 46 -25.03 20.68 11.12
CA VAL A 46 -23.78 21.46 11.01
C VAL A 46 -23.39 21.63 9.53
N ASP A 47 -23.11 22.88 9.14
CA ASP A 47 -22.69 23.22 7.78
C ASP A 47 -21.27 22.68 7.48
N ASN A 48 -21.10 22.08 6.29
CA ASN A 48 -19.81 21.59 5.80
C ASN A 48 -18.72 22.68 5.82
N THR A 49 -19.11 23.94 5.65
CA THR A 49 -18.18 25.08 5.72
C THR A 49 -17.66 25.32 7.13
N GLU A 50 -18.46 25.06 8.17
CA GLU A 50 -18.01 25.16 9.56
C GLU A 50 -17.07 24.00 9.94
N ILE A 51 -17.34 22.79 9.44
CA ILE A 51 -16.45 21.65 9.61
C ILE A 51 -15.11 21.90 8.91
N ALA A 52 -15.13 22.37 7.66
CA ALA A 52 -13.92 22.70 6.90
C ALA A 52 -13.09 23.79 7.58
N SER A 53 -13.70 24.91 8.01
CA SER A 53 -12.98 25.98 8.72
C SER A 53 -12.32 25.51 10.02
N ARG A 54 -12.92 24.56 10.74
CA ARG A 54 -12.32 23.99 11.95
C ARG A 54 -11.19 23.01 11.63
N LEU A 55 -11.29 22.29 10.51
CA LEU A 55 -10.19 21.48 9.97
C LEU A 55 -9.04 22.36 9.47
N ASP A 56 -9.31 23.54 8.91
CA ASP A 56 -8.29 24.51 8.50
C ASP A 56 -7.55 25.08 9.70
N VAL A 57 -8.24 25.42 10.80
CA VAL A 57 -7.57 25.82 12.06
C VAL A 57 -6.69 24.69 12.61
N LEU A 58 -7.08 23.44 12.41
CA LEU A 58 -6.25 22.27 12.71
C LEU A 58 -5.05 22.18 11.76
N GLY A 59 -5.24 22.41 10.46
CA GLY A 59 -4.19 22.52 9.45
C GLY A 59 -3.17 23.61 9.77
N GLU A 60 -3.62 24.82 10.10
CA GLU A 60 -2.76 25.95 10.52
C GLU A 60 -1.97 25.63 11.80
N LYS A 61 -2.60 24.99 12.78
CA LYS A 61 -1.89 24.54 13.99
C LYS A 61 -0.86 23.45 13.69
N LEU A 62 -1.18 22.51 12.80
CA LEU A 62 -0.23 21.50 12.34
C LEU A 62 0.95 22.13 11.60
N HIS A 63 0.68 23.15 10.79
CA HIS A 63 1.68 23.91 10.06
C HIS A 63 2.59 24.71 10.99
N GLN A 64 2.03 25.42 11.99
CA GLN A 64 2.82 26.13 13.00
C GLN A 64 3.72 25.18 13.79
N LEU A 65 3.18 24.05 14.26
CA LEU A 65 4.00 23.03 14.91
C LEU A 65 5.09 22.52 13.96
N SER A 66 4.85 22.50 12.63
CA SER A 66 5.82 22.01 11.63
C SER A 66 6.99 22.95 11.45
N GLU A 67 6.72 24.25 11.42
CA GLU A 67 7.75 25.27 11.38
C GLU A 67 8.55 25.28 12.69
N GLU A 68 7.89 25.20 13.85
CA GLU A 68 8.56 25.13 15.16
C GLU A 68 9.46 23.88 15.27
N ALA A 69 8.97 22.72 14.86
CA ALA A 69 9.74 21.48 14.87
C ALA A 69 10.92 21.50 13.86
N LEU A 70 10.73 22.12 12.69
CA LEU A 70 11.79 22.30 11.67
C LEU A 70 12.84 23.33 12.12
N GLU A 71 12.46 24.37 12.86
CA GLU A 71 13.40 25.34 13.44
C GLU A 71 14.29 24.69 14.51
N ASP A 72 13.73 23.79 15.33
CA ASP A 72 14.48 23.03 16.33
C ASP A 72 15.41 21.95 15.72
N MET A 73 15.16 21.53 14.47
CA MET A 73 15.98 20.56 13.73
C MET A 73 17.38 21.08 13.39
N PHE A 74 17.59 22.40 13.32
CA PHE A 74 18.89 22.98 12.92
C PHE A 74 19.98 22.91 13.99
N ASP A 75 19.69 22.34 15.16
CA ASP A 75 20.64 22.09 16.24
C ASP A 75 20.99 20.58 16.31
N VAL A 76 21.50 20.07 15.18
CA VAL A 76 21.64 18.65 14.74
C VAL A 76 22.46 17.72 15.65
N ASN A 77 22.87 18.13 16.85
CA ASN A 77 23.71 17.32 17.76
C ASN A 77 23.00 16.83 19.03
N ASP A 78 21.70 17.07 19.17
CA ASP A 78 20.94 16.70 20.36
C ASP A 78 19.92 15.59 20.06
N GLU A 79 20.20 14.38 20.55
CA GLU A 79 19.35 13.19 20.42
C GLU A 79 17.98 13.39 21.10
N GLU A 80 17.90 14.24 22.14
CA GLU A 80 16.65 14.58 22.84
C GLU A 80 15.72 15.42 21.94
N LYS A 81 16.27 16.46 21.29
CA LYS A 81 15.51 17.29 20.32
C LYS A 81 15.04 16.50 19.10
N MET A 82 15.82 15.54 18.62
CA MET A 82 15.42 14.67 17.52
C MET A 82 14.27 13.74 17.92
N ASN A 83 14.28 13.23 19.15
CA ASN A 83 13.17 12.42 19.67
C ASN A 83 11.89 13.25 19.84
N ASP A 84 12.00 14.50 20.29
CA ASP A 84 10.87 15.44 20.37
C ASP A 84 10.31 15.79 18.99
N TYR A 85 11.18 16.00 18.00
CA TYR A 85 10.80 16.20 16.59
C TYR A 85 10.02 14.99 16.04
N VAL A 86 10.51 13.78 16.28
CA VAL A 86 9.88 12.53 15.84
C VAL A 86 8.54 12.31 16.55
N ALA A 87 8.47 12.60 17.85
CA ALA A 87 7.22 12.56 18.61
C ALA A 87 6.18 13.55 18.05
N ALA A 88 6.59 14.78 17.74
CA ALA A 88 5.72 15.76 17.10
C ALA A 88 5.20 15.27 15.74
N TRP A 89 6.01 14.60 14.92
CA TRP A 89 5.55 14.00 13.67
C TRP A 89 4.61 12.81 13.90
N HIS A 90 4.89 11.94 14.89
CA HIS A 90 4.01 10.83 15.24
C HIS A 90 2.63 11.31 15.67
N GLU A 91 2.55 12.43 16.41
CA GLU A 91 1.30 13.10 16.76
C GLU A 91 0.54 13.60 15.52
N ARG A 92 1.24 14.22 14.55
CA ARG A 92 0.61 14.66 13.29
C ARG A 92 0.08 13.51 12.46
N VAL A 93 0.85 12.43 12.35
CA VAL A 93 0.42 11.22 11.65
C VAL A 93 -0.82 10.63 12.32
N ALA A 94 -0.84 10.55 13.64
CA ALA A 94 -1.99 10.02 14.37
C ALA A 94 -3.27 10.84 14.14
N LEU A 95 -3.15 12.17 14.07
CA LEU A 95 -4.25 13.07 13.77
C LEU A 95 -4.71 12.94 12.30
N ALA A 96 -3.78 12.89 11.35
CA ALA A 96 -4.09 12.70 9.93
C ALA A 96 -4.81 11.35 9.72
N LEU A 97 -4.25 10.26 10.24
CA LEU A 97 -4.85 8.92 10.16
C LEU A 97 -6.19 8.83 10.89
N GLY A 98 -6.34 9.48 12.05
CA GLY A 98 -7.59 9.50 12.81
C GLY A 98 -8.75 10.14 12.05
N LEU A 99 -8.47 11.11 11.17
CA LEU A 99 -9.48 11.77 10.33
C LEU A 99 -9.76 10.99 9.02
N GLY A 100 -8.73 10.38 8.42
CA GLY A 100 -8.86 9.64 7.15
C GLY A 100 -9.41 8.22 7.27
N CYS A 101 -9.17 7.51 8.38
CA CYS A 101 -9.61 6.11 8.57
C CYS A 101 -11.09 5.98 8.99
N CYS A 102 -11.76 7.08 9.31
CA CYS A 102 -13.21 7.11 9.43
C CYS A 102 -13.76 7.05 8.01
N TRP A 103 -14.55 6.05 7.63
CA TRP A 103 -15.20 5.97 6.31
C TRP A 103 -15.78 7.33 5.89
N CYS A 104 -15.01 8.04 5.06
CA CYS A 104 -15.32 9.41 4.68
C CYS A 104 -16.42 9.36 3.64
N ARG A 105 -17.67 9.36 4.09
CA ARG A 105 -18.85 9.49 3.23
C ARG A 105 -19.49 10.86 3.43
N GLY A 106 -19.89 11.49 2.32
CA GLY A 106 -20.71 12.70 2.35
C GLY A 106 -19.97 13.93 2.91
N ALA A 107 -20.53 14.52 3.95
CA ALA A 107 -20.10 15.79 4.55
C ALA A 107 -18.64 15.81 4.99
N LEU A 108 -18.19 14.79 5.73
CA LEU A 108 -16.82 14.72 6.25
C LEU A 108 -15.78 14.60 5.13
N ALA A 109 -16.03 13.74 4.13
CA ALA A 109 -15.16 13.63 2.96
C ALA A 109 -15.03 15.00 2.27
N THR A 110 -16.16 15.65 2.04
CA THR A 110 -16.22 16.97 1.42
C THR A 110 -15.41 18.00 2.22
N ALA A 111 -15.55 18.00 3.55
CA ALA A 111 -14.82 18.92 4.42
C ALA A 111 -13.31 18.66 4.38
N LEU A 112 -12.87 17.39 4.42
CA LEU A 112 -11.46 17.03 4.31
C LEU A 112 -10.86 17.46 2.97
N PHE A 113 -11.55 17.17 1.86
CA PHE A 113 -11.08 17.53 0.52
C PHE A 113 -11.16 19.03 0.22
N ASN A 114 -11.99 19.79 0.95
CA ASN A 114 -12.05 21.25 0.86
C ASN A 114 -11.07 21.96 1.82
N SER A 115 -10.44 21.22 2.74
CA SER A 115 -9.43 21.73 3.67
C SER A 115 -8.01 21.46 3.18
N GLU A 116 -7.01 21.95 3.92
CA GLU A 116 -5.59 21.66 3.67
C GLU A 116 -5.15 20.23 4.02
N TYR A 117 -6.08 19.33 4.36
CA TYR A 117 -5.79 17.97 4.83
C TYR A 117 -4.89 17.14 3.90
N LEU A 118 -5.09 17.23 2.58
CA LEU A 118 -4.19 16.55 1.63
C LEU A 118 -2.77 17.14 1.64
N GLY A 119 -2.65 18.45 1.85
CA GLY A 119 -1.36 19.13 2.02
C GLY A 119 -0.66 18.67 3.30
N VAL A 120 -1.41 18.49 4.39
CA VAL A 120 -0.91 17.91 5.65
C VAL A 120 -0.38 16.50 5.43
N ILE A 121 -1.09 15.63 4.69
CA ILE A 121 -0.59 14.29 4.37
C ILE A 121 0.76 14.35 3.64
N THR A 122 0.89 15.25 2.65
CA THR A 122 2.16 15.43 1.94
C THR A 122 3.28 15.88 2.88
N GLN A 123 3.04 16.91 3.70
CA GLN A 123 4.02 17.40 4.69
C GLN A 123 4.45 16.30 5.67
N VAL A 124 3.51 15.46 6.09
CA VAL A 124 3.76 14.32 6.98
C VAL A 124 4.57 13.23 6.27
N MET A 125 4.31 12.95 4.99
CA MET A 125 5.16 12.05 4.22
C MET A 125 6.57 12.61 4.13
N ASP A 126 6.74 13.88 3.77
CA ASP A 126 8.05 14.55 3.68
C ASP A 126 8.83 14.42 4.99
N GLY A 127 8.22 14.82 6.12
CA GLY A 127 8.86 14.75 7.44
C GLY A 127 9.22 13.32 7.87
N LEU A 128 8.40 12.32 7.53
CA LEU A 128 8.72 10.92 7.80
C LEU A 128 9.90 10.43 6.94
N PHE A 129 9.95 10.78 5.65
CA PHE A 129 11.07 10.39 4.80
C PHE A 129 12.38 11.06 5.22
N ASP A 130 12.35 12.35 5.55
CA ASP A 130 13.50 13.06 6.09
C ASP A 130 13.98 12.40 7.39
N SER A 131 13.06 12.12 8.33
CA SER A 131 13.43 11.49 9.62
C SER A 131 13.96 10.05 9.48
N MET A 132 13.54 9.31 8.44
CA MET A 132 14.01 7.94 8.20
C MET A 132 15.49 7.89 7.78
N GLU A 133 16.00 8.93 7.11
CA GLU A 133 17.43 9.04 6.79
C GLU A 133 18.27 9.13 8.08
N TYR A 134 17.77 9.85 9.08
CA TYR A 134 18.45 10.02 10.37
C TYR A 134 18.29 8.82 11.31
N LEU A 135 17.09 8.24 11.40
CA LEU A 135 16.77 7.16 12.34
C LEU A 135 17.00 5.74 11.81
N GLN A 136 17.72 5.59 10.70
CA GLN A 136 18.03 4.30 10.06
C GLN A 136 16.78 3.42 9.84
N GLY A 137 15.64 4.05 9.51
CA GLY A 137 14.39 3.33 9.29
C GLY A 137 13.79 2.72 10.56
N SER A 138 13.59 3.51 11.62
CA SER A 138 12.82 3.11 12.82
C SER A 138 11.55 2.33 12.46
N VAL A 139 11.30 1.23 13.21
CA VAL A 139 10.13 0.36 13.01
C VAL A 139 8.82 1.14 13.13
N ASP A 140 8.75 2.14 14.01
CA ASP A 140 7.53 2.92 14.21
C ASP A 140 7.29 3.91 13.05
N ASN A 141 8.34 4.56 12.53
CA ASN A 141 8.23 5.40 11.32
C ASN A 141 7.76 4.57 10.11
N GLN A 142 8.26 3.34 9.98
CA GLN A 142 7.82 2.43 8.92
C GLN A 142 6.33 2.05 9.06
N LYS A 143 5.84 1.79 10.28
CA LYS A 143 4.41 1.53 10.52
C LYS A 143 3.55 2.75 10.16
N LEU A 144 3.99 3.94 10.56
CA LEU A 144 3.28 5.20 10.28
C LEU A 144 3.21 5.46 8.78
N LEU A 145 4.33 5.27 8.07
CA LEU A 145 4.37 5.42 6.63
C LEU A 145 3.45 4.42 5.89
N SER A 146 3.48 3.14 6.28
CA SER A 146 2.56 2.12 5.72
C SER A 146 1.10 2.53 5.91
N ARG A 147 0.76 3.11 7.06
CA ARG A 147 -0.59 3.59 7.34
C ARG A 147 -0.97 4.82 6.51
N LEU A 148 -0.06 5.75 6.26
CA LEU A 148 -0.32 6.88 5.38
C LEU A 148 -0.60 6.43 3.94
N PHE A 149 0.13 5.41 3.47
CA PHE A 149 -0.18 4.79 2.19
C PHE A 149 -1.56 4.12 2.18
N HIS A 150 -1.95 3.39 3.24
CA HIS A 150 -3.30 2.85 3.35
C HIS A 150 -4.37 3.95 3.39
N CYS A 151 -4.15 5.01 4.18
CA CYS A 151 -5.04 6.17 4.22
C CYS A 151 -5.19 6.82 2.84
N THR A 152 -4.12 6.85 2.04
CA THR A 152 -4.18 7.36 0.66
C THR A 152 -5.09 6.49 -0.20
N SER A 153 -5.00 5.16 -0.10
CA SER A 153 -5.93 4.24 -0.76
C SER A 153 -7.37 4.46 -0.30
N ASP A 154 -7.61 4.60 1.00
CA ASP A 154 -8.95 4.81 1.55
C ASP A 154 -9.58 6.11 1.05
N LEU A 155 -8.80 7.20 1.00
CA LEU A 155 -9.25 8.48 0.45
C LEU A 155 -9.57 8.40 -1.05
N CYS A 156 -8.88 7.55 -1.81
CA CYS A 156 -9.17 7.36 -3.23
C CYS A 156 -10.56 6.79 -3.50
N ASP A 157 -11.11 6.06 -2.53
CA ASP A 157 -12.42 5.41 -2.63
C ASP A 157 -13.51 6.17 -1.86
N ALA A 158 -13.20 7.35 -1.32
CA ALA A 158 -14.17 8.22 -0.68
C ALA A 158 -15.27 8.71 -1.65
N GLU A 159 -16.52 8.68 -1.19
CA GLU A 159 -17.67 9.14 -1.96
C GLU A 159 -17.92 10.62 -1.67
N LEU A 160 -17.58 11.48 -2.64
CA LEU A 160 -17.88 12.90 -2.59
C LEU A 160 -19.31 13.18 -3.10
N PRO A 161 -20.09 14.01 -2.40
CA PRO A 161 -21.38 14.46 -2.89
C PRO A 161 -21.20 15.30 -4.16
N PRO A 162 -22.16 15.25 -5.08
CA PRO A 162 -22.10 16.04 -6.32
C PRO A 162 -22.12 17.53 -5.98
N ASP A 163 -21.13 18.28 -6.47
CA ASP A 163 -21.02 19.73 -6.27
C ASP A 163 -22.14 20.45 -7.07
N PRO A 164 -23.15 21.05 -6.41
CA PRO A 164 -24.25 21.72 -7.10
C PRO A 164 -23.79 23.01 -7.82
N ALA A 165 -22.72 23.66 -7.35
CA ALA A 165 -22.16 24.85 -8.00
C ALA A 165 -21.47 24.53 -9.33
N LYS A 166 -20.97 23.29 -9.49
CA LYS A 166 -20.39 22.77 -10.75
C LYS A 166 -21.37 21.91 -11.55
N GLY A 167 -22.67 22.04 -11.31
CA GLY A 167 -23.70 21.28 -12.02
C GLY A 167 -23.60 19.75 -11.81
N GLY A 168 -23.11 19.33 -10.65
CA GLY A 168 -22.91 17.92 -10.27
C GLY A 168 -21.68 17.25 -10.89
N LYS A 169 -20.79 18.01 -11.54
CA LYS A 169 -19.57 17.51 -12.20
C LYS A 169 -18.31 18.12 -11.58
N GLY A 170 -18.05 17.79 -10.32
CA GLY A 170 -16.76 18.05 -9.68
C GLY A 170 -15.76 16.91 -9.93
N PRO A 171 -14.45 17.14 -9.69
CA PRO A 171 -13.48 16.06 -9.66
C PRO A 171 -13.83 15.06 -8.55
N GLY A 172 -13.60 13.77 -8.81
CA GLY A 172 -13.78 12.73 -7.79
C GLY A 172 -12.66 12.77 -6.74
N ALA A 173 -12.87 12.14 -5.58
CA ALA A 173 -11.87 12.03 -4.51
C ALA A 173 -10.51 11.56 -5.03
N LYS A 174 -10.52 10.52 -5.87
CA LYS A 174 -9.34 9.98 -6.55
C LYS A 174 -8.56 11.01 -7.38
N GLU A 175 -9.24 11.92 -8.07
CA GLU A 175 -8.60 12.95 -8.90
C GLU A 175 -7.98 14.06 -8.05
N LEU A 176 -8.61 14.40 -6.91
CA LEU A 176 -8.10 15.32 -5.91
C LEU A 176 -6.89 14.73 -5.17
N CYS A 177 -6.96 13.46 -4.74
CA CYS A 177 -5.82 12.76 -4.16
C CYS A 177 -4.62 12.77 -5.11
N ALA A 178 -4.82 12.49 -6.40
CA ALA A 178 -3.74 12.49 -7.38
C ALA A 178 -3.20 13.90 -7.71
N GLU A 179 -3.92 14.97 -7.35
CA GLU A 179 -3.40 16.33 -7.50
C GLU A 179 -2.37 16.65 -6.42
N ALA A 180 -2.59 16.18 -5.20
CA ALA A 180 -1.69 16.42 -4.07
C ALA A 180 -0.61 15.33 -3.88
N LEU A 181 -0.98 14.05 -4.06
CA LEU A 181 -0.19 12.91 -3.57
C LEU A 181 0.56 12.14 -4.67
N LEU A 182 0.28 12.39 -5.94
CA LEU A 182 0.88 11.61 -7.02
C LEU A 182 2.39 11.82 -7.11
N GLU A 183 2.86 13.06 -7.12
CA GLU A 183 4.29 13.39 -7.17
C GLU A 183 5.04 12.94 -5.90
N PRO A 184 4.51 13.18 -4.67
CA PRO A 184 5.08 12.59 -3.46
C PRO A 184 5.22 11.07 -3.56
N LEU A 185 4.16 10.35 -3.94
CA LEU A 185 4.23 8.89 -4.06
C LEU A 185 5.24 8.42 -5.10
N LEU A 186 5.28 9.07 -6.27
CA LEU A 186 6.27 8.75 -7.31
C LEU A 186 7.71 9.00 -6.84
N THR A 187 7.91 9.96 -5.94
CA THR A 187 9.21 10.31 -5.36
C THR A 187 9.62 9.35 -4.25
N TYR A 188 8.66 8.96 -3.41
CA TYR A 188 8.92 8.28 -2.15
C TYR A 188 8.82 6.76 -2.23
N VAL A 189 7.94 6.20 -3.07
CA VAL A 189 7.86 4.75 -3.24
C VAL A 189 9.23 4.13 -3.61
N PRO A 190 10.03 4.70 -4.53
CA PRO A 190 11.37 4.17 -4.79
C PRO A 190 12.33 4.18 -3.58
N GLN A 191 12.15 5.12 -2.64
CA GLN A 191 12.99 5.25 -1.45
C GLN A 191 12.69 4.17 -0.40
N THR A 192 11.55 3.49 -0.51
CA THR A 192 11.17 2.39 0.39
C THR A 192 11.99 1.09 0.20
N LYS A 193 12.93 1.07 -0.77
CA LYS A 193 13.77 -0.09 -1.10
C LYS A 193 14.43 -0.76 0.12
N GLY A 194 14.87 0.04 1.09
CA GLY A 194 15.56 -0.44 2.30
C GLY A 194 14.64 -0.79 3.48
N LEU A 195 13.33 -0.52 3.37
CA LEU A 195 12.38 -0.66 4.47
C LEU A 195 11.79 -2.09 4.54
N ASN A 196 10.84 -2.32 5.44
CA ASN A 196 10.07 -3.56 5.48
C ASN A 196 9.23 -3.72 4.19
N VAL A 197 9.03 -4.97 3.76
CA VAL A 197 8.27 -5.29 2.53
C VAL A 197 6.83 -4.77 2.57
N GLY A 198 6.19 -4.77 3.74
CA GLY A 198 4.85 -4.24 3.94
C GLY A 198 4.75 -2.76 3.55
N VAL A 199 5.75 -1.95 3.90
CA VAL A 199 5.79 -0.51 3.54
C VAL A 199 5.87 -0.33 2.02
N ARG A 200 6.71 -1.12 1.35
CA ARG A 200 6.85 -1.08 -0.12
C ARG A 200 5.55 -1.41 -0.82
N ARG A 201 4.91 -2.51 -0.38
CA ARG A 201 3.62 -2.97 -0.93
C ARG A 201 2.52 -1.94 -0.69
N SER A 202 2.42 -1.36 0.51
CA SER A 202 1.44 -0.30 0.79
C SER A 202 1.63 0.89 -0.16
N GLY A 203 2.88 1.32 -0.39
CA GLY A 203 3.17 2.43 -1.31
C GLY A 203 2.83 2.13 -2.77
N ALA A 204 3.18 0.94 -3.26
CA ALA A 204 2.81 0.48 -4.61
C ALA A 204 1.28 0.35 -4.77
N SER A 205 0.60 -0.19 -3.75
CA SER A 205 -0.84 -0.30 -3.70
C SER A 205 -1.53 1.08 -3.72
N ALA A 206 -1.02 2.07 -2.98
CA ALA A 206 -1.53 3.44 -3.01
C ALA A 206 -1.45 4.08 -4.42
N LEU A 207 -0.32 3.89 -5.12
CA LEU A 207 -0.19 4.30 -6.53
C LEU A 207 -1.19 3.58 -7.43
N LEU A 208 -1.39 2.27 -7.23
CA LEU A 208 -2.35 1.48 -7.99
C LEU A 208 -3.79 1.95 -7.73
N SER A 209 -4.16 2.28 -6.50
CA SER A 209 -5.46 2.83 -6.12
C SER A 209 -5.76 4.15 -6.83
N LEU A 210 -4.76 5.04 -6.93
CA LEU A 210 -4.89 6.33 -7.61
C LEU A 210 -5.16 6.20 -9.11
N VAL A 211 -4.48 5.29 -9.80
CA VAL A 211 -4.64 5.12 -11.25
C VAL A 211 -5.79 4.17 -11.62
N SER A 212 -6.25 3.36 -10.66
CA SER A 212 -7.32 2.39 -10.90
C SER A 212 -8.63 3.09 -11.20
N SER A 213 -9.17 2.79 -12.39
CA SER A 213 -10.41 3.35 -12.91
C SER A 213 -10.42 4.88 -13.12
N SER A 214 -9.26 5.55 -13.05
CA SER A 214 -9.12 7.00 -13.33
C SER A 214 -8.22 7.27 -14.53
N LYS A 215 -8.82 7.59 -15.68
CA LYS A 215 -8.08 7.97 -16.90
C LYS A 215 -7.33 9.30 -16.75
N ALA A 216 -7.90 10.22 -15.97
CA ALA A 216 -7.26 11.49 -15.66
C ALA A 216 -5.94 11.27 -14.93
N ASN A 217 -5.95 10.44 -13.88
CA ASN A 217 -4.75 10.14 -13.09
C ASN A 217 -3.74 9.32 -13.87
N GLN A 218 -4.20 8.36 -14.69
CA GLN A 218 -3.33 7.62 -15.61
C GLN A 218 -2.56 8.55 -16.55
N THR A 219 -3.22 9.58 -17.07
CA THR A 219 -2.61 10.58 -17.95
C THR A 219 -1.68 11.50 -17.17
N ARG A 220 -2.09 11.96 -15.98
CA ARG A 220 -1.30 12.82 -15.09
C ARG A 220 0.00 12.13 -14.66
N LEU A 221 -0.05 10.85 -14.28
CA LEU A 221 1.13 10.07 -13.90
C LEU A 221 2.20 10.12 -14.99
N LEU A 222 1.81 9.88 -16.25
CA LEU A 222 2.73 9.89 -17.40
C LEU A 222 3.32 11.27 -17.73
N GLN A 223 2.84 12.36 -17.11
CA GLN A 223 3.44 13.69 -17.24
C GLN A 223 4.72 13.85 -16.40
N HIS A 224 4.91 13.01 -15.36
CA HIS A 224 6.09 13.02 -14.49
C HIS A 224 7.20 12.12 -15.05
N ASP A 225 7.76 12.50 -16.20
CA ASP A 225 8.58 11.59 -17.01
C ASP A 225 9.80 11.01 -16.28
N ALA A 226 10.56 11.86 -15.58
CA ALA A 226 11.76 11.46 -14.85
C ALA A 226 11.42 10.55 -13.66
N LEU A 227 10.36 10.86 -12.92
CA LEU A 227 9.92 10.06 -11.79
C LEU A 227 9.38 8.69 -12.25
N CYS A 228 8.61 8.67 -13.35
CA CYS A 228 8.15 7.42 -13.97
C CYS A 228 9.31 6.55 -14.43
N GLN A 229 10.36 7.15 -15.00
CA GLN A 229 11.56 6.40 -15.37
C GLN A 229 12.26 5.84 -14.13
N GLY A 230 12.39 6.63 -13.05
CA GLY A 230 12.91 6.17 -11.76
C GLY A 230 12.14 4.98 -11.21
N LEU A 231 10.82 5.05 -11.23
CA LEU A 231 9.94 4.00 -10.71
C LEU A 231 9.95 2.74 -11.58
N PHE A 232 9.64 2.87 -12.88
CA PHE A 232 9.42 1.71 -13.75
C PHE A 232 10.72 1.06 -14.24
N ALA A 233 11.72 1.86 -14.60
CA ALA A 233 12.96 1.32 -15.18
C ALA A 233 14.01 0.94 -14.13
N ASN A 234 14.04 1.64 -12.99
CA ASN A 234 15.09 1.46 -11.98
C ASN A 234 14.59 0.75 -10.71
N PHE A 235 13.41 1.16 -10.20
CA PHE A 235 12.90 0.60 -8.94
C PHE A 235 12.27 -0.78 -9.12
N ILE A 236 11.38 -1.01 -10.09
CA ILE A 236 10.76 -2.34 -10.31
C ILE A 236 11.80 -3.46 -10.36
N PRO A 237 12.89 -3.42 -11.16
CA PRO A 237 13.85 -4.51 -11.22
C PRO A 237 14.61 -4.76 -9.90
N SER A 238 14.60 -3.79 -8.98
CA SER A 238 15.46 -3.77 -7.79
C SER A 238 14.72 -3.68 -6.45
N CYS A 239 13.38 -3.68 -6.43
CA CYS A 239 12.58 -3.54 -5.21
C CYS A 239 12.51 -4.80 -4.33
N ALA A 240 13.09 -5.92 -4.79
CA ALA A 240 13.28 -7.16 -4.04
C ALA A 240 12.00 -7.78 -3.45
N ASP A 241 10.85 -7.53 -4.09
CA ASP A 241 9.56 -8.08 -3.70
C ASP A 241 8.65 -8.22 -4.93
N TYR A 242 8.12 -9.44 -5.16
CA TYR A 242 7.32 -9.74 -6.35
C TYR A 242 5.99 -8.97 -6.38
N PHE A 243 5.29 -8.85 -5.26
CA PHE A 243 3.98 -8.17 -5.23
C PHE A 243 4.12 -6.67 -5.46
N THR A 244 5.18 -6.05 -4.93
CA THR A 244 5.56 -4.68 -5.26
C THR A 244 5.85 -4.53 -6.77
N GLN A 245 6.59 -5.48 -7.37
CA GLN A 245 6.82 -5.48 -8.83
C GLN A 245 5.50 -5.59 -9.61
N LEU A 246 4.60 -6.46 -9.17
CA LEU A 246 3.32 -6.73 -9.82
C LEU A 246 2.41 -5.49 -9.81
N ASP A 247 2.22 -4.86 -8.66
CA ASP A 247 1.39 -3.67 -8.52
C ASP A 247 1.90 -2.52 -9.38
N LEU A 248 3.22 -2.27 -9.37
CA LEU A 248 3.81 -1.20 -10.18
C LEU A 248 3.79 -1.52 -11.68
N MET A 249 3.95 -2.78 -12.06
CA MET A 249 3.78 -3.21 -13.44
C MET A 249 2.31 -3.06 -13.89
N GLU A 250 1.36 -3.27 -12.98
CA GLU A 250 -0.06 -3.02 -13.23
C GLU A 250 -0.38 -1.53 -13.35
N VAL A 251 0.24 -0.66 -12.53
CA VAL A 251 0.16 0.81 -12.68
C VAL A 251 0.57 1.20 -14.09
N LEU A 252 1.73 0.74 -14.55
CA LEU A 252 2.22 1.00 -15.91
C LEU A 252 1.25 0.46 -16.97
N TYR A 253 0.71 -0.74 -16.76
CA TYR A 253 -0.25 -1.36 -17.68
C TYR A 253 -1.51 -0.51 -17.82
N ARG A 254 -2.09 -0.07 -16.70
CA ARG A 254 -3.30 0.75 -16.67
C ARG A 254 -3.07 2.10 -17.35
N CYS A 255 -1.93 2.74 -17.10
CA CYS A 255 -1.54 3.98 -17.76
C CYS A 255 -1.41 3.83 -19.29
N LEU A 256 -0.91 2.70 -19.77
CA LEU A 256 -0.63 2.49 -21.19
C LEU A 256 -1.74 1.78 -21.97
N ARG A 257 -2.66 1.06 -21.31
CA ARG A 257 -3.78 0.34 -21.98
C ARG A 257 -4.69 1.26 -22.77
N GLY A 258 -4.81 2.52 -22.34
CA GLY A 258 -5.55 3.57 -23.05
C GLY A 258 -4.68 4.45 -23.97
N ALA A 259 -3.36 4.30 -23.93
CA ALA A 259 -2.44 5.11 -24.72
C ALA A 259 -2.39 4.61 -26.17
N LYS A 260 -2.34 5.54 -27.13
CA LYS A 260 -2.26 5.21 -28.56
C LYS A 260 -0.87 4.72 -29.00
N THR A 261 0.12 4.80 -28.11
CA THR A 261 1.52 4.51 -28.39
C THR A 261 1.99 3.29 -27.61
N PRO A 262 2.91 2.48 -28.15
CA PRO A 262 3.55 1.41 -27.39
C PRO A 262 4.24 1.96 -26.13
N PRO A 263 4.51 1.10 -25.12
CA PRO A 263 5.28 1.51 -23.94
C PRO A 263 6.57 2.21 -24.38
N PRO A 264 6.87 3.41 -23.87
CA PRO A 264 8.12 4.08 -24.16
C PRO A 264 9.32 3.20 -23.80
N ASP A 265 10.31 3.12 -24.70
CA ASP A 265 11.54 2.33 -24.52
C ASP A 265 12.26 2.64 -23.19
N LYS A 266 12.07 3.86 -22.66
CA LYS A 266 12.63 4.31 -21.39
C LYS A 266 12.04 3.65 -20.14
N PHE A 267 10.80 3.14 -20.17
CA PHE A 267 10.18 2.49 -19.00
C PHE A 267 10.46 0.99 -18.96
N LEU A 268 10.56 0.37 -20.14
CA LEU A 268 10.88 -1.05 -20.31
C LEU A 268 12.05 -1.16 -21.31
N PRO A 269 13.31 -1.06 -20.86
CA PRO A 269 14.44 -1.03 -21.78
C PRO A 269 14.69 -2.37 -22.47
N GLN A 270 14.29 -3.49 -21.87
CA GLN A 270 14.49 -4.83 -22.42
C GLN A 270 13.48 -5.15 -23.54
N PRO A 271 13.93 -5.46 -24.78
CA PRO A 271 13.04 -5.70 -25.91
C PRO A 271 12.07 -6.88 -25.74
N GLN A 272 12.52 -7.95 -25.08
CA GLN A 272 11.70 -9.14 -24.82
C GLN A 272 10.54 -8.83 -23.86
N VAL A 273 10.84 -8.14 -22.76
CA VAL A 273 9.84 -7.66 -21.79
C VAL A 273 8.83 -6.73 -22.47
N ARG A 274 9.30 -5.77 -23.30
CA ARG A 274 8.41 -4.90 -24.08
C ARG A 274 7.47 -5.66 -24.99
N THR A 275 7.96 -6.70 -25.64
CA THR A 275 7.17 -7.51 -26.56
C THR A 275 6.04 -8.22 -25.82
N LEU A 276 6.35 -8.84 -24.68
CA LEU A 276 5.35 -9.48 -23.81
C LEU A 276 4.34 -8.46 -23.28
N PHE A 277 4.81 -7.31 -22.82
CA PHE A 277 3.95 -6.27 -22.28
C PHE A 277 3.02 -5.66 -23.33
N HIS A 278 3.53 -5.39 -24.55
CA HIS A 278 2.70 -4.91 -25.65
C HIS A 278 1.66 -5.94 -26.10
N SER A 279 2.02 -7.24 -26.07
CA SER A 279 1.06 -8.33 -26.27
C SER A 279 -0.06 -8.28 -25.21
N ALA A 280 0.28 -8.07 -23.93
CA ALA A 280 -0.72 -7.92 -22.87
C ALA A 280 -1.64 -6.70 -23.07
N LEU A 281 -1.10 -5.56 -23.53
CA LEU A 281 -1.87 -4.33 -23.78
C LEU A 281 -2.91 -4.49 -24.90
N THR A 282 -2.60 -5.28 -25.92
CA THR A 282 -3.42 -5.42 -27.14
C THR A 282 -4.49 -6.52 -27.04
N LYS A 283 -4.49 -7.33 -25.98
CA LYS A 283 -5.51 -8.36 -25.76
C LYS A 283 -6.88 -7.73 -25.46
N THR A 284 -7.89 -8.14 -26.24
CA THR A 284 -9.25 -7.58 -26.21
C THR A 284 -10.25 -8.39 -25.38
N LYS A 285 -9.89 -9.60 -24.95
CA LYS A 285 -10.74 -10.47 -24.12
C LYS A 285 -10.51 -10.20 -22.64
N THR A 286 -11.39 -10.73 -21.78
CA THR A 286 -11.10 -10.86 -20.35
C THR A 286 -9.85 -11.73 -20.20
N VAL A 287 -8.79 -11.11 -19.69
CA VAL A 287 -7.48 -11.73 -19.50
C VAL A 287 -7.21 -11.73 -18.00
N ASP A 288 -6.62 -12.82 -17.54
CA ASP A 288 -6.01 -12.87 -16.22
C ASP A 288 -4.77 -11.97 -16.23
N LEU A 289 -4.96 -10.70 -15.84
CA LEU A 289 -3.94 -9.68 -15.93
C LEU A 289 -2.71 -10.06 -15.09
N ALA A 290 -2.93 -10.62 -13.89
CA ALA A 290 -1.86 -11.07 -13.01
C ALA A 290 -0.95 -12.10 -13.71
N LYS A 291 -1.53 -13.06 -14.44
CA LYS A 291 -0.73 -14.04 -15.21
C LYS A 291 0.09 -13.41 -16.34
N GLU A 292 -0.47 -12.44 -17.06
CA GLU A 292 0.27 -11.73 -18.12
C GLU A 292 1.41 -10.90 -17.57
N LEU A 293 1.17 -10.17 -16.48
CA LEU A 293 2.20 -9.35 -15.83
C LEU A 293 3.26 -10.23 -15.18
N ARG A 294 2.89 -11.39 -14.61
CA ARG A 294 3.87 -12.40 -14.14
C ARG A 294 4.79 -12.85 -15.28
N ALA A 295 4.27 -13.12 -16.47
CA ALA A 295 5.13 -13.48 -17.62
C ALA A 295 6.11 -12.35 -17.98
N CYS A 296 5.68 -11.09 -17.92
CA CYS A 296 6.55 -9.94 -18.14
C CYS A 296 7.64 -9.82 -17.06
N LEU A 297 7.28 -10.03 -15.79
CA LEU A 297 8.20 -9.95 -14.65
C LEU A 297 9.20 -11.10 -14.60
N LEU A 298 8.79 -12.31 -14.96
CA LEU A 298 9.70 -13.45 -15.11
C LEU A 298 10.78 -13.13 -16.16
N GLU A 299 10.38 -12.61 -17.32
CA GLU A 299 11.33 -12.19 -18.35
C GLU A 299 12.22 -11.06 -17.85
N LEU A 300 11.66 -10.05 -17.19
CA LEU A 300 12.41 -8.93 -16.63
C LEU A 300 13.49 -9.42 -15.66
N ASN A 301 13.12 -10.23 -14.67
CA ASN A 301 14.04 -10.73 -13.67
C ASN A 301 15.11 -11.66 -14.29
N ASN A 302 14.74 -12.48 -15.28
CA ASN A 302 15.71 -13.37 -15.95
C ASN A 302 16.73 -12.61 -16.83
N THR A 303 16.41 -11.40 -17.28
CA THR A 303 17.31 -10.59 -18.12
C THR A 303 18.34 -9.78 -17.33
N VAL A 304 18.17 -9.64 -16.02
CA VAL A 304 19.05 -8.83 -15.16
C VAL A 304 20.10 -9.73 -14.49
N PRO A 305 21.40 -9.36 -14.53
CA PRO A 305 22.42 -10.07 -13.75
C PRO A 305 22.15 -9.87 -12.25
N ASN A 306 21.91 -10.97 -11.52
CA ASN A 306 21.48 -10.98 -10.12
C ASN A 306 20.12 -10.30 -9.90
N PRO A 307 19.01 -10.94 -10.29
CA PRO A 307 17.69 -10.38 -10.06
C PRO A 307 17.41 -10.22 -8.57
N SER A 308 16.70 -9.13 -8.22
CA SER A 308 16.25 -8.89 -6.85
C SER A 308 15.10 -9.81 -6.42
N VAL A 309 14.44 -10.45 -7.39
CA VAL A 309 13.38 -11.45 -7.18
C VAL A 309 13.66 -12.65 -8.07
N GLN A 310 13.74 -13.84 -7.49
CA GLN A 310 13.80 -15.11 -8.20
C GLN A 310 12.50 -15.89 -7.98
N SER A 311 11.80 -16.19 -9.06
CA SER A 311 10.53 -16.92 -9.00
C SER A 311 10.72 -18.37 -9.44
N PHE A 312 10.32 -19.32 -8.60
CA PHE A 312 10.37 -20.75 -8.89
C PHE A 312 8.97 -21.33 -8.99
N LYS A 313 8.74 -22.18 -9.99
CA LYS A 313 7.50 -22.93 -10.10
C LYS A 313 7.63 -24.25 -9.35
N ALA A 314 6.90 -24.41 -8.25
CA ALA A 314 6.88 -25.63 -7.47
C ALA A 314 5.98 -26.69 -8.12
N LEU A 315 6.33 -27.98 -7.94
CA LEU A 315 5.43 -29.08 -8.30
C LEU A 315 4.28 -29.22 -7.29
N SER A 316 4.58 -28.98 -6.01
CA SER A 316 3.62 -29.00 -4.90
C SER A 316 4.14 -28.10 -3.78
N ILE A 317 3.22 -27.46 -3.06
CA ILE A 317 3.50 -26.68 -1.85
C ILE A 317 2.61 -27.26 -0.76
N GLN A 318 3.20 -27.66 0.37
CA GLN A 318 2.50 -28.27 1.48
C GLN A 318 2.75 -27.46 2.75
N PHE A 319 1.67 -27.18 3.48
CA PHE A 319 1.70 -26.55 4.79
C PHE A 319 1.40 -27.59 5.86
N SER A 320 1.95 -27.41 7.06
CA SER A 320 1.69 -28.31 8.19
C SER A 320 0.22 -28.31 8.66
N ALA A 321 -0.51 -27.21 8.39
CA ALA A 321 -1.94 -27.03 8.69
C ALA A 321 -2.75 -26.77 7.40
N PRO A 322 -2.91 -27.77 6.52
CA PRO A 322 -3.59 -27.61 5.23
C PRO A 322 -5.10 -27.32 5.34
N GLU A 323 -5.68 -27.47 6.53
CA GLU A 323 -7.03 -27.04 6.88
C GLU A 323 -7.15 -25.54 7.13
N VAL A 324 -6.04 -24.85 7.44
CA VAL A 324 -6.00 -23.40 7.70
C VAL A 324 -5.44 -22.64 6.51
N VAL A 325 -4.44 -23.18 5.81
CA VAL A 325 -3.74 -22.46 4.74
C VAL A 325 -3.37 -23.37 3.57
N ARG A 326 -3.58 -22.88 2.35
CA ARG A 326 -3.20 -23.58 1.11
C ARG A 326 -2.59 -22.62 0.10
N ALA A 327 -1.69 -23.12 -0.74
CA ALA A 327 -1.16 -22.32 -1.83
C ALA A 327 -2.26 -22.02 -2.86
N HIS A 328 -2.39 -20.76 -3.24
CA HIS A 328 -3.27 -20.33 -4.33
C HIS A 328 -2.65 -20.69 -5.70
N GLU A 329 -1.34 -20.47 -5.82
CA GLU A 329 -0.57 -20.72 -7.04
C GLU A 329 0.72 -21.48 -6.72
N PRO A 330 1.29 -22.23 -7.71
CA PRO A 330 2.50 -23.01 -7.52
C PRO A 330 3.78 -22.15 -7.66
N TRP A 331 3.76 -20.90 -7.19
CA TRP A 331 4.88 -19.98 -7.31
C TRP A 331 5.51 -19.67 -5.96
N LEU A 332 6.83 -19.72 -5.94
CA LEU A 332 7.68 -19.33 -4.82
C LEU A 332 8.47 -18.11 -5.27
N ASP A 333 8.20 -16.95 -4.68
CA ASP A 333 8.85 -15.71 -5.04
C ASP A 333 9.90 -15.34 -3.98
N VAL A 334 11.18 -15.49 -4.31
CA VAL A 334 12.32 -15.31 -3.41
C VAL A 334 12.88 -13.90 -3.61
N GLY A 335 12.69 -13.04 -2.62
CA GLY A 335 13.30 -11.71 -2.55
C GLY A 335 14.65 -11.73 -1.83
N ASN A 336 15.13 -10.54 -1.45
CA ASN A 336 16.43 -10.41 -0.77
C ASN A 336 16.44 -10.94 0.67
N ARG A 337 15.31 -10.87 1.39
CA ARG A 337 15.21 -11.23 2.82
C ARG A 337 14.01 -12.12 3.14
N GLN A 338 13.20 -12.42 2.14
CA GLN A 338 11.93 -13.10 2.33
C GLN A 338 11.62 -14.02 1.16
N LEU A 339 10.94 -15.12 1.47
CA LEU A 339 10.21 -15.93 0.51
C LEU A 339 8.73 -15.58 0.64
N THR A 340 8.06 -15.30 -0.47
CA THR A 340 6.63 -15.04 -0.49
C THR A 340 5.90 -16.13 -1.29
N ILE A 341 4.77 -16.58 -0.75
CA ILE A 341 3.87 -17.52 -1.40
C ILE A 341 2.47 -16.90 -1.41
N ASN A 342 1.78 -16.93 -2.55
CA ASN A 342 0.37 -16.53 -2.59
C ASN A 342 -0.50 -17.65 -2.03
N VAL A 343 -1.24 -17.39 -0.95
CA VAL A 343 -2.01 -18.41 -0.23
C VAL A 343 -3.48 -18.04 -0.12
N ILE A 344 -4.31 -19.04 0.14
CA ILE A 344 -5.68 -18.89 0.60
C ILE A 344 -5.69 -19.29 2.08
N ILE A 345 -6.13 -18.37 2.93
CA ILE A 345 -6.43 -18.65 4.34
C ILE A 345 -7.87 -19.15 4.40
N ILE A 346 -8.05 -20.31 5.01
CA ILE A 346 -9.34 -20.99 5.12
C ILE A 346 -9.92 -20.62 6.48
N ASP A 347 -10.76 -19.59 6.50
CA ASP A 347 -11.59 -19.27 7.66
C ASP A 347 -12.89 -20.09 7.61
N GLN A 348 -13.30 -20.69 8.74
CA GLN A 348 -14.55 -21.44 8.86
C GLN A 348 -15.80 -20.57 8.65
N GLU A 349 -15.68 -19.24 8.76
CA GLU A 349 -16.78 -18.29 8.54
C GLU A 349 -16.93 -17.81 7.09
N THR A 350 -16.08 -18.26 6.15
CA THR A 350 -16.23 -17.87 4.74
C THR A 350 -17.53 -18.41 4.16
N SER A 351 -18.45 -17.49 3.83
CA SER A 351 -19.69 -17.81 3.14
C SER A 351 -19.37 -18.49 1.80
N PRO A 352 -20.13 -19.54 1.40
CA PRO A 352 -19.97 -20.17 0.08
C PRO A 352 -20.09 -19.19 -1.10
N ASP A 353 -20.73 -18.04 -0.87
CA ASP A 353 -20.95 -16.99 -1.88
C ASP A 353 -19.80 -15.98 -1.98
N ASP A 354 -18.83 -15.98 -1.04
CA ASP A 354 -17.67 -15.09 -1.04
C ASP A 354 -16.38 -15.89 -0.79
N PRO A 355 -15.76 -16.45 -1.86
CA PRO A 355 -14.58 -17.30 -1.70
C PRO A 355 -13.40 -16.48 -1.15
N PRO A 356 -12.55 -17.08 -0.30
CA PRO A 356 -11.41 -16.39 0.30
C PRO A 356 -10.47 -15.83 -0.77
N SER A 357 -10.10 -14.56 -0.61
CA SER A 357 -9.19 -13.87 -1.51
C SER A 357 -7.75 -14.34 -1.28
N PRO A 358 -6.95 -14.51 -2.35
CA PRO A 358 -5.54 -14.83 -2.21
C PRO A 358 -4.77 -13.70 -1.52
N GLU A 359 -3.89 -14.05 -0.60
CA GLU A 359 -3.05 -13.11 0.13
C GLU A 359 -1.57 -13.54 0.11
N PRO A 360 -0.62 -12.59 0.08
CA PRO A 360 0.79 -12.91 0.18
C PRO A 360 1.15 -13.37 1.60
N LEU A 361 1.69 -14.58 1.73
CA LEU A 361 2.29 -15.10 2.94
C LEU A 361 3.81 -14.97 2.86
N ASP A 362 4.37 -14.12 3.72
CA ASP A 362 5.80 -13.85 3.79
C ASP A 362 6.50 -14.72 4.84
N PHE A 363 7.64 -15.28 4.43
CA PHE A 363 8.58 -16.01 5.27
C PHE A 363 9.90 -15.24 5.30
N ASP A 364 10.09 -14.44 6.36
CA ASP A 364 11.38 -13.77 6.60
C ASP A 364 12.48 -14.82 6.82
N PHE A 365 13.62 -14.67 6.16
CA PHE A 365 14.73 -15.61 6.29
C PHE A 365 15.28 -15.68 7.71
N ASP A 366 15.20 -14.58 8.45
CA ASP A 366 15.59 -14.52 9.86
C ASP A 366 14.65 -15.34 10.78
N ASN A 367 13.47 -15.73 10.30
CA ASN A 367 12.51 -16.58 11.01
C ASN A 367 12.63 -18.07 10.60
N ILE A 368 13.49 -18.41 9.65
CA ILE A 368 13.74 -19.80 9.24
C ILE A 368 14.75 -20.42 10.19
N ARG A 369 14.26 -21.30 11.06
CA ARG A 369 15.08 -22.07 12.01
C ARG A 369 15.96 -23.09 11.32
N GLU A 370 15.39 -23.82 10.38
CA GLU A 370 16.07 -24.90 9.66
C GLU A 370 15.52 -24.99 8.23
N ALA A 371 16.43 -25.12 7.26
CA ALA A 371 16.09 -25.42 5.87
C ALA A 371 16.81 -26.70 5.46
N THR A 372 16.04 -27.74 5.13
CA THR A 372 16.60 -29.01 4.65
C THR A 372 16.25 -29.20 3.18
N VAL A 373 17.20 -29.76 2.43
CA VAL A 373 17.03 -30.10 1.02
C VAL A 373 17.28 -31.59 0.87
N GLN A 374 16.31 -32.28 0.27
CA GLN A 374 16.39 -33.71 -0.03
C GLN A 374 16.13 -33.91 -1.51
N ASP A 375 16.82 -34.87 -2.13
CA ASP A 375 16.47 -35.28 -3.49
C ASP A 375 15.10 -35.96 -3.46
N GLY A 376 14.27 -35.68 -4.47
CA GLY A 376 12.99 -36.38 -4.60
C GLY A 376 13.23 -37.86 -4.89
N GLU A 377 12.46 -38.73 -4.25
CA GLU A 377 12.53 -40.17 -4.47
C GLU A 377 11.45 -40.63 -5.48
N GLY A 378 11.84 -41.42 -6.49
CA GLY A 378 10.91 -42.05 -7.45
C GLY A 378 11.26 -41.85 -8.92
N ALA A 379 10.57 -42.57 -9.81
CA ALA A 379 10.79 -42.53 -11.26
C ALA A 379 10.48 -41.15 -11.89
N ASP A 380 9.59 -40.38 -11.27
CA ASP A 380 9.20 -39.02 -11.68
C ASP A 380 10.03 -37.92 -10.99
N ALA A 381 11.03 -38.30 -10.18
CA ALA A 381 11.76 -37.38 -9.29
C ALA A 381 13.16 -36.99 -9.78
N GLN A 382 13.57 -37.41 -10.99
CA GLN A 382 14.86 -36.99 -11.56
C GLN A 382 14.93 -35.46 -11.70
N GLY A 383 15.81 -34.84 -10.92
CA GLY A 383 16.01 -33.39 -10.90
C GLY A 383 15.01 -32.61 -10.05
N VAL A 384 14.23 -33.29 -9.21
CA VAL A 384 13.33 -32.67 -8.24
C VAL A 384 14.00 -32.65 -6.86
N CYS A 385 13.95 -31.51 -6.18
CA CYS A 385 14.33 -31.40 -4.77
C CYS A 385 13.10 -31.10 -3.89
N ILE A 386 13.09 -31.66 -2.69
CA ILE A 386 12.15 -31.34 -1.63
C ILE A 386 12.86 -30.37 -0.69
N VAL A 387 12.31 -29.17 -0.55
CA VAL A 387 12.79 -28.17 0.39
C VAL A 387 11.81 -28.11 1.55
N THR A 388 12.28 -28.42 2.76
CA THR A 388 11.49 -28.30 3.99
C THR A 388 12.01 -27.13 4.81
N LEU A 389 11.14 -26.17 5.10
CA LEU A 389 11.43 -25.01 5.93
C LEU A 389 10.75 -25.17 7.28
N GLN A 390 11.52 -25.09 8.36
CA GLN A 390 11.01 -24.98 9.72
C GLN A 390 11.15 -23.55 10.20
N LEU A 391 10.09 -23.01 10.78
CA LEU A 391 10.03 -21.63 11.25
C LEU A 391 10.14 -21.57 12.78
N ASP A 392 10.77 -20.53 13.31
CA ASP A 392 10.80 -20.27 14.75
C ASP A 392 9.45 -19.74 15.26
N LYS A 393 8.78 -18.91 14.45
CA LYS A 393 7.48 -18.33 14.74
C LYS A 393 6.53 -18.52 13.56
N LEU A 394 5.24 -18.69 13.86
CA LEU A 394 4.20 -18.60 12.83
C LEU A 394 4.23 -17.21 12.18
N PRO A 395 4.08 -17.09 10.85
CA PRO A 395 3.86 -15.80 10.20
C PRO A 395 2.66 -15.08 10.82
N SER A 396 2.71 -13.75 10.92
CA SER A 396 1.69 -12.91 11.58
C SER A 396 0.26 -13.18 11.09
N VAL A 397 0.11 -13.40 9.78
CA VAL A 397 -1.15 -13.75 9.11
C VAL A 397 -1.76 -15.04 9.66
N LEU A 398 -0.94 -16.00 10.10
CA LEU A 398 -1.39 -17.28 10.68
C LEU A 398 -1.48 -17.24 12.22
N GLN A 399 -0.86 -16.25 12.87
CA GLN A 399 -0.94 -16.09 14.33
C GLN A 399 -2.37 -15.72 14.80
N GLN A 400 -3.10 -14.93 14.00
CA GLN A 400 -4.48 -14.54 14.29
C GLN A 400 -5.42 -15.76 14.34
N GLU A 401 -5.23 -16.73 13.44
CA GLU A 401 -6.03 -17.96 13.39
C GLU A 401 -5.59 -18.99 14.44
N HIS A 402 -4.31 -19.09 14.77
CA HIS A 402 -3.84 -19.99 15.83
C HIS A 402 -4.46 -19.63 17.20
N SER A 403 -4.64 -18.34 17.45
CA SER A 403 -5.28 -17.84 18.68
C SER A 403 -6.78 -18.20 18.78
N ARG A 404 -7.41 -18.57 17.66
CA ARG A 404 -8.82 -19.00 17.59
C ARG A 404 -8.97 -20.52 17.70
N LEU A 405 -7.89 -21.27 17.49
CA LEU A 405 -7.85 -22.74 17.56
C LEU A 405 -7.47 -23.26 18.96
N GLU A 406 -6.91 -22.41 19.82
CA GLU A 406 -6.73 -22.64 21.27
C GLU A 406 -7.96 -22.22 22.05
#